data_AF-P0C909-F1
#
_entry.id   AF-P0C909-F1
#
_cell.length_a   1.000
_cell.length_b   1.000
_cell.length_c   1.000
_cell.angle_alpha   90.00
_cell.angle_beta   90.00
_cell.angle_gamma   90.00
#
_symmetry.space_group_name_H-M   'P 1'
#
loop_
_entity.id
_entity.type
_entity.pdbx_description
1 polymer ?
#
loop_
_entity_poly.entity_id
_entity_poly.type
_entity_poly.pdbx_seq_one_letter_code
_entity_poly.pdbx_strand_id
1 'polypeptide(L)' 'GVPTDVKCRGSPQCIQPCKDAGMRFGKCMNGKCHCTPK' A
#
# COMPACT_ATOMS: atom_id res chain seq x y z
N GLY A 1 3.46 -9.30 -1.48
CA GLY A 1 3.18 -7.87 -1.67
C GLY A 1 4.48 -7.14 -1.83
N VAL A 2 4.49 -6.09 -2.65
CA VAL A 2 5.61 -5.18 -2.87
C VAL A 2 5.57 -4.11 -1.78
N PRO A 3 6.61 -4.01 -0.92
CA PRO A 3 6.72 -2.89 0.01
C PRO A 3 6.97 -1.60 -0.78
N THR A 4 6.28 -0.53 -0.41
CA THR A 4 6.52 0.82 -0.93
C THR A 4 6.98 1.73 0.20
N ASP A 5 7.75 2.76 -0.12
CA ASP A 5 8.21 3.75 0.87
C ASP A 5 7.13 4.78 1.25
N VAL A 6 5.87 4.50 0.89
CA VAL A 6 4.73 5.29 1.33
C VAL A 6 4.50 5.00 2.81
N LYS A 7 4.78 6.01 3.64
CA LYS A 7 4.45 5.96 5.07
C LYS A 7 2.94 5.98 5.24
N CYS A 8 2.47 5.15 6.15
CA CYS A 8 1.05 5.05 6.47
C CYS A 8 0.84 4.94 7.97
N ARG A 9 -0.32 5.40 8.42
CA ARG A 9 -0.82 5.15 9.79
C ARG A 9 -1.96 4.14 9.81
N GLY A 10 -2.51 3.82 8.64
CA GLY A 10 -3.58 2.83 8.49
C GLY A 10 -3.70 2.38 7.04
N SER A 11 -4.25 1.17 6.85
CA SER A 11 -4.40 0.55 5.53
C SER A 11 -5.16 1.40 4.49
N PRO A 12 -6.19 2.20 4.84
CA PRO A 12 -6.87 3.06 3.87
C PRO A 12 -5.96 4.05 3.14
N GLN A 13 -4.89 4.51 3.80
CA GLN A 13 -3.91 5.43 3.21
C GLN A 13 -3.07 4.77 2.11
N CYS A 14 -3.01 3.43 2.11
CA CYS A 14 -2.30 2.65 1.11
C CYS A 14 -3.18 2.24 -0.07
N ILE A 15 -4.51 2.29 0.07
CA ILE A 15 -5.42 1.81 -0.99
C ILE A 15 -5.22 2.65 -2.26
N GLN A 16 -5.29 3.97 -2.15
CA GLN A 16 -5.18 4.86 -3.31
C GLN A 16 -3.78 4.79 -3.96
N PRO A 17 -2.65 4.95 -3.23
CA PRO A 17 -1.32 4.85 -3.83
C PRO A 17 -1.03 3.50 -4.48
N CYS A 18 -1.48 2.39 -3.86
CA CYS A 18 -1.30 1.08 -4.45
C CYS A 18 -2.18 0.92 -5.70
N LYS A 19 -3.42 1.40 -5.69
CA LYS A 19 -4.31 1.37 -6.85
C LYS A 19 -3.76 2.20 -8.02
N ASP A 20 -3.20 3.37 -7.74
CA ASP A 20 -2.57 4.24 -8.73
C ASP A 20 -1.30 3.60 -9.33
N ALA A 21 -0.59 2.79 -8.54
CA ALA A 21 0.53 1.96 -9.01
C ALA A 21 0.09 0.69 -9.78
N GLY A 22 -1.22 0.51 -10.05
CA GLY A 22 -1.74 -0.67 -10.75
C GLY A 22 -1.84 -1.93 -9.87
N MET A 23 -1.73 -1.79 -8.55
CA MET A 23 -1.78 -2.89 -7.59
C MET A 23 -3.22 -3.10 -7.07
N ARG A 24 -3.53 -4.33 -6.61
CA ARG A 24 -4.90 -4.74 -6.26
C ARG A 24 -5.39 -4.16 -4.94
N PHE A 25 -4.53 -4.10 -3.94
CA PHE A 25 -4.83 -3.51 -2.64
C PHE A 25 -3.55 -3.13 -1.91
N GLY A 26 -3.63 -2.13 -1.03
CA GLY A 26 -2.56 -1.74 -0.11
C GLY A 26 -2.93 -2.02 1.33
N LYS A 27 -2.00 -2.59 2.11
CA LYS A 27 -2.13 -2.71 3.57
C LYS A 27 -1.00 -1.93 4.23
N CYS A 28 -1.30 -1.29 5.35
CA CYS A 28 -0.26 -0.66 6.15
C CYS A 28 0.35 -1.69 7.09
N MET A 29 1.66 -1.92 6.99
CA MET A 29 2.42 -2.81 7.86
C MET A 29 3.68 -2.10 8.33
N ASN A 30 3.90 -2.05 9.66
CA ASN A 30 5.04 -1.35 10.28
C ASN A 30 5.21 0.11 9.81
N GLY A 31 4.10 0.81 9.59
CA GLY A 31 4.10 2.20 9.13
C GLY A 31 4.46 2.39 7.65
N LYS A 32 4.57 1.30 6.87
CA LYS A 32 4.79 1.34 5.41
C LYS A 32 3.67 0.63 4.66
N CYS A 33 3.37 1.12 3.47
CA CYS A 33 2.40 0.47 2.60
C CYS A 33 3.01 -0.76 1.93
N HIS A 34 2.35 -1.90 2.07
CA HIS A 34 2.63 -3.09 1.28
C HIS A 34 1.49 -3.27 0.28
N CYS A 35 1.81 -3.04 -0.99
CA CYS A 35 0.87 -3.22 -2.09
C CYS A 35 0.89 -4.68 -2.54
N THR A 36 -0.26 -5.28 -2.82
CA THR A 36 -0.30 -6.61 -3.42
C THR A 36 -0.53 -6.46 -4.93
N PRO A 37 0.35 -7.01 -5.78
CA PRO A 37 0.16 -6.96 -7.22
C PRO A 37 -1.14 -7.67 -7.61
N LYS A 38 -1.70 -7.26 -8.75
CA LYS A 38 -2.94 -7.82 -9.28
C LYS A 38 -2.74 -9.27 -9.75
#